data_AF-A0A939V437-F1
#
_entry.id   AF-A0A939V437-F1
#
_cell.length_a   1.000
_cell.length_b   1.000
_cell.length_c   1.000
_cell.angle_alpha   90.00
_cell.angle_beta   90.00
_cell.angle_gamma   90.00
#
_symmetry.space_group_name_H-M   'P 1'
#
loop_
_entity.id
_entity.type
_entity.pdbx_description
1 polymer ?
#
loop_
_entity_poly.entity_id
_entity_poly.type
_entity_poly.pdbx_seq_one_letter_code
_entity_poly.pdbx_strand_id
1 'polypeptide(L)'
;SKCCEIFDSVAYQKAIENRDYEMQRELIDNEITAALQKYSGDYKAKACSTGYGDWTNEIWGVNVLKHDFFADSGMVCVCELTDTIKNHIDANSNGKEFNGMAVFETDKDITVEFDTSNSDWTVVKVIDKNTGQVLVCSNEPYSDDD
;
A
#
# COMPACT_ATOMS: atom_id res chain seq x y z
N SER A 1 -8.43 -15.40 -4.42
CA SER A 1 -9.03 -14.11 -4.81
C SER A 1 -8.44 -13.72 -6.16
N LYS A 2 -9.01 -12.74 -6.89
CA LYS A 2 -8.42 -12.28 -8.16
C LYS A 2 -6.96 -11.80 -8.01
N CYS A 3 -6.57 -11.29 -6.85
CA CYS A 3 -5.16 -10.95 -6.58
C CYS A 3 -4.28 -12.21 -6.53
N CYS A 4 -4.71 -13.28 -5.84
CA CYS A 4 -3.97 -14.54 -5.83
C CYS A 4 -3.80 -15.12 -7.25
N GLU A 5 -4.81 -15.02 -8.10
CA GLU A 5 -4.73 -15.48 -9.50
C GLU A 5 -3.68 -14.73 -10.34
N ILE A 6 -3.39 -13.47 -10.01
CA ILE A 6 -2.35 -12.66 -10.66
C ILE A 6 -0.96 -13.10 -10.18
N PHE A 7 -0.78 -13.30 -8.86
CA PHE A 7 0.47 -13.79 -8.27
C PHE A 7 0.80 -15.24 -8.67
N ASP A 8 -0.22 -16.06 -8.87
CA ASP A 8 -0.06 -17.45 -9.34
C ASP A 8 0.07 -17.56 -10.87
N SER A 9 0.00 -16.44 -11.59
CA SER A 9 0.03 -16.47 -13.05
C SER A 9 1.40 -16.91 -13.57
N VAL A 10 1.39 -17.72 -14.63
CA VAL A 10 2.62 -18.15 -15.34
C VAL A 10 3.42 -16.94 -15.85
N ALA A 11 2.76 -15.81 -16.10
CA ALA A 11 3.42 -14.56 -16.45
C ALA A 11 4.25 -14.02 -15.28
N TYR A 12 3.69 -13.96 -14.07
CA TYR A 12 4.40 -13.56 -12.85
C TYR A 12 5.60 -14.48 -12.55
N GLN A 13 5.41 -15.80 -12.61
CA GLN A 13 6.50 -16.75 -12.35
C GLN A 13 7.65 -16.61 -13.36
N LYS A 14 7.34 -16.41 -14.65
CA LYS A 14 8.36 -16.17 -15.69
C LYS A 14 9.01 -14.80 -15.60
N ALA A 15 8.34 -13.80 -15.02
CA ALA A 15 8.89 -12.47 -14.78
C ALA A 15 10.06 -12.52 -13.80
N ILE A 16 9.83 -13.24 -12.70
CA ILE A 16 10.83 -13.51 -11.65
C ILE A 16 12.04 -14.23 -12.27
N GLU A 17 11.80 -15.22 -13.14
CA GLU A 17 12.87 -15.99 -13.79
C GLU A 17 13.73 -15.17 -14.78
N ASN A 18 13.15 -14.20 -15.49
CA ASN A 18 13.82 -13.50 -16.60
C ASN A 18 14.50 -12.17 -16.23
N ARG A 19 14.44 -11.75 -14.96
CA ARG A 19 15.02 -10.50 -14.45
C ARG A 19 14.55 -9.20 -15.12
N ASP A 20 13.49 -9.22 -15.93
CA ASP A 20 12.85 -8.04 -16.52
C ASP A 20 11.84 -7.41 -15.54
N TYR A 21 12.35 -7.06 -14.36
CA TYR A 21 11.55 -6.78 -13.15
C TYR A 21 10.81 -5.45 -13.17
N GLU A 22 11.41 -4.40 -13.74
CA GLU A 22 10.90 -3.04 -13.62
C GLU A 22 9.64 -2.82 -14.47
N MET A 23 9.66 -3.26 -15.73
CA MET A 23 8.52 -3.13 -16.64
C MET A 23 7.31 -3.98 -16.18
N GLN A 24 7.54 -5.09 -15.47
CA GLN A 24 6.47 -5.96 -14.99
C GLN A 24 5.92 -5.53 -13.61
N ARG A 25 6.73 -4.90 -12.75
CA ARG A 25 6.24 -4.24 -11.52
C ARG A 25 5.21 -3.17 -11.85
N GLU A 26 5.50 -2.33 -12.85
CA GLU A 26 4.55 -1.30 -13.29
C GLU A 26 3.22 -1.91 -13.78
N LEU A 27 3.27 -3.03 -14.53
CA LEU A 27 2.05 -3.71 -14.98
C LEU A 27 1.24 -4.29 -13.81
N ILE A 28 1.89 -4.95 -12.85
CA ILE A 28 1.25 -5.53 -11.66
C ILE A 28 0.65 -4.42 -10.78
N ASP A 29 1.41 -3.36 -10.53
CA ASP A 29 0.98 -2.19 -9.76
C ASP A 29 -0.27 -1.57 -10.39
N ASN A 30 -0.30 -1.45 -11.72
CA ASN A 30 -1.45 -0.95 -12.47
C ASN A 30 -2.66 -1.88 -12.40
N GLU A 31 -2.48 -3.20 -12.54
CA GLU A 31 -3.57 -4.18 -12.45
C GLU A 31 -4.18 -4.23 -11.04
N ILE A 32 -3.35 -4.23 -10.00
CA ILE A 32 -3.79 -4.20 -8.61
C ILE A 32 -4.48 -2.86 -8.32
N THR A 33 -3.92 -1.74 -8.77
CA THR A 33 -4.55 -0.42 -8.66
C THR A 33 -5.94 -0.41 -9.31
N ALA A 34 -6.08 -0.94 -10.52
CA ALA A 34 -7.38 -1.03 -11.20
C ALA A 34 -8.38 -1.93 -10.46
N ALA A 35 -7.90 -3.04 -9.88
CA ALA A 35 -8.72 -3.93 -9.07
C ALA A 35 -9.19 -3.23 -7.78
N LEU A 36 -8.31 -2.50 -7.09
CA LEU A 36 -8.64 -1.73 -5.89
C LEU A 36 -9.66 -0.64 -6.18
N GLN A 37 -9.49 0.09 -7.28
CA GLN A 37 -10.42 1.13 -7.72
C GLN A 37 -11.84 0.60 -7.92
N LYS A 38 -11.98 -0.66 -8.38
CA LYS A 38 -13.29 -1.31 -8.47
C LYS A 38 -14.00 -1.45 -7.11
N TYR A 39 -13.25 -1.64 -6.03
CA TYR A 39 -13.79 -1.76 -4.67
C TYR A 39 -13.91 -0.42 -3.95
N SER A 40 -12.99 0.52 -4.23
CA SER A 40 -13.04 1.87 -3.66
C SER A 40 -14.01 2.79 -4.41
N GLY A 41 -14.60 2.39 -5.53
CA GLY A 41 -15.54 3.24 -6.27
C GLY A 41 -14.83 4.39 -6.98
N ASP A 42 -15.34 5.62 -6.82
CA ASP A 42 -14.79 6.81 -7.51
C ASP A 42 -13.43 7.30 -6.94
N TYR A 43 -12.94 6.63 -5.90
CA TYR A 43 -11.76 7.06 -5.18
C TYR A 43 -10.45 6.52 -5.78
N LYS A 44 -9.43 7.38 -5.80
CA LYS A 44 -8.12 7.16 -6.41
C LYS A 44 -7.25 6.23 -5.56
N ALA A 45 -7.69 4.98 -5.38
CA ALA A 45 -6.81 3.97 -4.82
C ALA A 45 -5.55 3.87 -5.69
N LYS A 46 -4.40 3.69 -5.03
CA LYS A 46 -3.11 3.45 -5.67
C LYS A 46 -2.41 2.31 -4.96
N ALA A 47 -1.73 1.47 -5.72
CA ALA A 47 -0.83 0.45 -5.21
C ALA A 47 0.56 0.63 -5.80
N CYS A 48 1.57 0.21 -5.07
CA CYS A 48 2.94 0.14 -5.56
C CYS A 48 3.66 -1.06 -4.93
N SER A 49 4.48 -1.72 -5.74
CA SER A 49 5.39 -2.77 -5.28
C SER A 49 6.40 -2.18 -4.28
N THR A 50 6.69 -2.90 -3.20
CA THR A 50 7.57 -2.48 -2.11
C THR A 50 8.94 -3.15 -2.10
N GLY A 51 9.26 -3.98 -3.09
CA GLY A 51 10.47 -4.81 -3.08
C GLY A 51 10.26 -6.15 -2.36
N TYR A 52 11.36 -6.84 -2.03
CA TYR A 52 11.35 -8.19 -1.42
C TYR A 52 11.47 -8.18 0.11
N GLY A 53 11.53 -7.01 0.75
CA GLY A 53 11.62 -6.91 2.21
C GLY A 53 10.24 -7.07 2.86
N ASP A 54 10.16 -7.90 3.90
CA ASP A 54 9.11 -7.81 4.92
C ASP A 54 9.49 -6.66 5.87
N TRP A 55 8.56 -5.74 6.10
CA TRP A 55 8.87 -4.52 6.85
C TRP A 55 7.65 -3.94 7.54
N THR A 56 7.86 -3.61 8.81
CA THR A 56 6.95 -2.78 9.60
C THR A 56 7.14 -1.35 9.13
N ASN A 57 6.08 -0.76 8.61
CA ASN A 57 6.10 0.62 8.21
C ASN A 57 5.25 1.45 9.16
N GLU A 58 5.71 2.66 9.44
CA GLU A 58 4.96 3.59 10.25
C GLU A 58 4.80 4.92 9.52
N ILE A 59 3.62 5.52 9.65
CA ILE A 59 3.39 6.89 9.19
C ILE A 59 3.16 7.79 10.41
N TRP A 60 3.88 8.90 10.46
CA TRP A 60 3.83 9.82 11.61
C TRP A 60 3.31 11.19 11.18
N GLY A 61 2.46 11.81 12.01
CA GLY A 61 1.89 13.13 11.74
C GLY A 61 0.73 13.50 12.67
N VAL A 62 0.37 14.78 12.71
CA VAL A 62 -0.67 15.32 13.61
C VAL A 62 -2.09 14.80 13.32
N ASN A 63 -2.33 14.27 12.12
CA ASN A 63 -3.62 13.75 11.68
C ASN A 63 -3.62 12.23 11.53
N VAL A 64 -2.59 11.55 12.03
CA VAL A 64 -2.50 10.08 12.00
C VAL A 64 -3.29 9.51 13.17
N LEU A 65 -4.27 8.65 12.86
CA LEU A 65 -5.11 7.94 13.82
C LEU A 65 -4.52 6.57 14.18
N LYS A 66 -3.87 5.92 13.21
CA LYS A 66 -3.14 4.67 13.36
C LYS A 66 -1.91 4.70 12.45
N HIS A 67 -0.74 4.42 13.02
CA HIS A 67 0.54 4.64 12.33
C HIS A 67 1.09 3.38 11.67
N ASP A 68 0.82 2.19 12.21
CA ASP A 68 1.43 0.92 11.80
C ASP A 68 0.76 0.28 10.58
N PHE A 69 1.54 -0.03 9.56
CA PHE A 69 1.10 -0.82 8.42
C PHE A 69 2.14 -1.83 7.94
N PHE A 70 1.66 -2.87 7.27
CA PHE A 70 2.52 -3.88 6.66
C PHE A 70 2.47 -3.75 5.15
N ALA A 71 3.61 -3.99 4.50
CA ALA A 71 3.63 -4.28 3.08
C ALA A 71 3.62 -5.80 2.93
N ASP A 72 2.44 -6.38 2.76
CA ASP A 72 2.29 -7.83 2.56
C ASP A 72 2.58 -8.18 1.09
N SER A 73 3.28 -9.29 0.89
CA SER A 73 3.59 -9.85 -0.44
C SER A 73 4.31 -8.86 -1.38
N GLY A 74 5.09 -7.94 -0.80
CA GLY A 74 5.83 -6.94 -1.56
C GLY A 74 4.97 -5.84 -2.18
N MET A 75 3.84 -5.47 -1.57
CA MET A 75 2.96 -4.38 -2.04
C MET A 75 2.51 -3.44 -0.92
N VAL A 76 2.40 -2.15 -1.24
CA VAL A 76 1.71 -1.14 -0.41
C VAL A 76 0.55 -0.54 -1.17
N CYS A 77 -0.55 -0.28 -0.46
CA CYS A 77 -1.77 0.28 -1.03
C CYS A 77 -2.22 1.51 -0.23
N VAL A 78 -2.66 2.55 -0.93
CA VAL A 78 -3.29 3.74 -0.34
C VAL A 78 -4.67 3.91 -0.99
N CYS A 79 -5.71 4.04 -0.17
CA CYS A 79 -7.07 4.28 -0.64
C CYS A 79 -7.86 5.14 0.34
N GLU A 80 -8.92 5.77 -0.16
CA GLU A 80 -9.86 6.47 0.72
C GLU A 80 -10.67 5.46 1.55
N LEU A 81 -10.80 5.72 2.85
CA LEU A 81 -11.62 4.91 3.73
C LEU A 81 -13.10 5.22 3.51
N THR A 82 -13.74 4.46 2.63
CA THR A 82 -15.18 4.54 2.35
C THR A 82 -16.00 3.75 3.36
N ASP A 83 -17.31 4.04 3.47
CA ASP A 83 -18.24 3.21 4.25
C ASP A 83 -18.25 1.75 3.79
N THR A 84 -18.07 1.48 2.50
CA THR A 84 -17.97 0.12 1.96
C THR A 84 -16.75 -0.61 2.51
N ILE A 85 -15.59 0.04 2.49
CA ILE A 85 -14.34 -0.53 3.02
C ILE A 85 -14.46 -0.70 4.54
N LYS A 86 -14.98 0.32 5.24
CA LYS A 86 -15.20 0.29 6.68
C LYS A 86 -16.12 -0.85 7.11
N ASN A 87 -17.28 -0.99 6.48
CA ASN A 87 -18.21 -2.08 6.77
C ASN A 87 -17.58 -3.45 6.49
N HIS A 88 -16.73 -3.57 5.46
CA HIS A 88 -16.01 -4.80 5.18
C HIS A 88 -14.98 -5.10 6.28
N ILE A 89 -14.23 -4.11 6.75
CA ILE A 89 -13.30 -4.25 7.87
C ILE A 89 -14.06 -4.65 9.13
N ASP A 90 -15.15 -3.96 9.48
CA ASP A 90 -15.96 -4.23 10.68
C ASP A 90 -16.55 -5.65 10.65
N ALA A 91 -17.03 -6.11 9.50
CA ALA A 91 -17.61 -7.44 9.34
C ALA A 91 -16.58 -8.58 9.45
N ASN A 92 -15.33 -8.33 9.03
CA ASN A 92 -14.28 -9.36 8.98
C ASN A 92 -13.31 -9.31 10.17
N SER A 93 -13.25 -8.18 10.87
CA SER A 93 -12.36 -7.97 12.02
C SER A 93 -12.81 -8.69 13.28
N ASN A 94 -14.08 -9.12 13.37
CA ASN A 94 -14.66 -9.73 14.58
C ASN A 94 -14.39 -8.90 15.86
N GLY A 95 -14.35 -7.57 15.75
CA GLY A 95 -14.05 -6.66 16.86
C GLY A 95 -12.57 -6.59 17.25
N LYS A 96 -11.65 -7.15 16.46
CA LYS A 96 -10.20 -6.95 16.63
C LYS A 96 -9.75 -5.73 15.84
N GLU A 97 -8.86 -4.94 16.42
CA GLU A 97 -8.14 -3.94 15.63
C GLU A 97 -7.29 -4.65 14.56
N PHE A 98 -7.44 -4.24 13.30
CA PHE A 98 -6.66 -4.81 12.21
C PHE A 98 -5.24 -4.26 12.31
N ASN A 99 -4.28 -5.10 12.70
CA ASN A 99 -2.87 -4.75 12.61
C ASN A 99 -2.45 -4.70 11.13
N GLY A 100 -1.49 -3.84 10.79
CA GLY A 100 -0.98 -3.75 9.42
C GLY A 100 -1.71 -2.77 8.51
N MET A 101 -2.44 -1.81 9.06
CA MET A 101 -3.05 -0.71 8.31
C MET A 101 -2.88 0.62 9.05
N ALA A 102 -2.37 1.62 8.34
CA ALA A 102 -2.32 2.99 8.83
C ALA A 102 -3.56 3.76 8.40
N VAL A 103 -4.05 4.62 9.28
CA VAL A 103 -5.25 5.46 9.06
C VAL A 103 -4.91 6.88 9.46
N PHE A 104 -5.21 7.82 8.58
CA PHE A 104 -4.94 9.24 8.80
C PHE A 104 -6.02 10.09 8.12
N GLU A 105 -6.24 11.30 8.64
CA GLU A 105 -7.18 12.26 8.09
C GLU A 105 -6.50 13.21 7.11
N THR A 106 -7.12 13.44 5.96
CA THR A 106 -6.70 14.42 4.95
C THR A 106 -7.90 15.17 4.38
N ASP A 107 -7.65 16.29 3.71
CA ASP A 107 -8.64 16.84 2.78
C ASP A 107 -8.79 15.96 1.53
N LYS A 108 -9.86 16.17 0.76
CA LYS A 108 -10.20 15.34 -0.42
C LYS A 108 -9.18 15.42 -1.56
N ASP A 109 -8.34 16.45 -1.61
CA ASP A 109 -7.38 16.65 -2.69
C ASP A 109 -5.96 16.27 -2.23
N ILE A 110 -5.64 14.98 -2.39
CA ILE A 110 -4.32 14.44 -2.07
C ILE A 110 -3.55 14.01 -3.31
N THR A 111 -2.24 13.98 -3.18
CA THR A 111 -1.33 13.31 -4.10
C THR A 111 -0.53 12.26 -3.35
N VAL A 112 -0.58 11.03 -3.84
CA VAL A 112 0.24 9.92 -3.37
C VAL A 112 1.40 9.74 -4.34
N GLU A 113 2.62 9.80 -3.82
CA GLU A 113 3.89 9.57 -4.49
C GLU A 113 4.56 8.32 -3.89
N PHE A 114 5.22 7.54 -4.74
CA PHE A 114 6.01 6.38 -4.35
C PHE A 114 7.46 6.64 -4.76
N ASP A 115 8.38 6.61 -3.80
CA ASP A 115 9.82 6.63 -4.07
C ASP A 115 10.34 5.19 -4.04
N THR A 116 10.61 4.67 -5.24
CA THR A 116 11.10 3.31 -5.51
C THR A 116 12.60 3.31 -5.85
N SER A 117 13.32 4.38 -5.53
CA SER A 117 14.76 4.50 -5.84
C SER A 117 15.62 3.47 -5.11
N ASN A 118 15.12 2.91 -4.02
CA ASN A 118 15.71 1.76 -3.35
C ASN A 118 15.06 0.45 -3.84
N SER A 119 15.88 -0.53 -4.25
CA SER A 119 15.39 -1.83 -4.73
C SER A 119 14.73 -2.68 -3.66
N ASP A 120 15.09 -2.43 -2.40
CA ASP A 120 14.69 -3.24 -1.27
C ASP A 120 13.38 -2.74 -0.68
N TRP A 121 13.01 -1.48 -0.96
CA TRP A 121 11.96 -0.78 -0.22
C TRP A 121 11.38 0.47 -0.94
N THR A 122 10.08 0.71 -0.82
CA THR A 122 9.32 1.86 -1.37
C THR A 122 8.81 2.84 -0.31
N VAL A 123 9.23 4.11 -0.37
CA VAL A 123 8.69 5.14 0.54
C VAL A 123 7.38 5.70 -0.02
N VAL A 124 6.32 5.65 0.79
CA VAL A 124 5.03 6.27 0.51
C VAL A 124 5.00 7.69 1.04
N LYS A 125 4.66 8.63 0.16
CA LYS A 125 4.46 10.03 0.50
C LYS A 125 3.06 10.46 0.12
N VAL A 126 2.32 10.98 1.09
CA VAL A 126 0.97 11.52 0.89
C VAL A 126 1.02 13.02 1.13
N ILE A 127 0.63 13.79 0.13
CA ILE A 127 0.66 15.25 0.12
C ILE A 127 -0.78 15.74 0.03
N ASP A 128 -1.25 16.42 1.07
CA ASP A 128 -2.49 17.16 1.04
C ASP A 128 -2.26 18.50 0.30
N LYS A 129 -2.97 18.69 -0.82
CA LYS A 129 -2.79 19.87 -1.68
C LYS A 129 -3.41 21.14 -1.12
N ASN A 130 -4.40 21.02 -0.23
CA ASN A 130 -5.08 22.16 0.37
C ASN A 130 -4.33 22.70 1.58
N THR A 131 -3.86 21.80 2.45
CA THR A 131 -3.17 22.18 3.69
C THR A 131 -1.65 22.27 3.53
N GLY A 132 -1.10 21.66 2.48
CA GLY A 132 0.35 21.52 2.28
C GLY A 132 0.98 20.50 3.24
N GLN A 133 0.18 19.74 4.00
CA GLN A 133 0.67 18.70 4.89
C GLN A 133 1.29 17.56 4.07
N VAL A 134 2.41 17.04 4.57
CA VAL A 134 3.11 15.89 3.99
C VAL A 134 3.23 14.82 5.05
N LEU A 135 2.71 13.63 4.74
CA LEU A 135 2.90 12.41 5.51
C LEU A 135 3.87 11.53 4.75
N VAL A 136 4.86 10.97 5.44
CA VAL A 136 5.89 10.10 4.86
C VAL A 136 5.99 8.87 5.74
N CYS A 137 6.02 7.68 5.15
CA CYS A 137 6.30 6.49 5.93
C CYS A 137 7.79 6.46 6.33
N SER A 138 8.07 6.18 7.59
CA SER A 138 9.41 5.80 8.05
C SER A 138 9.59 4.30 7.87
N ASN A 139 10.77 3.91 7.41
CA ASN A 139 11.24 2.54 7.54
C ASN A 139 12.18 2.45 8.74
N GLU A 140 11.93 1.47 9.60
CA GLU A 140 13.02 0.89 10.37
C GLU A 140 13.25 -0.50 9.77
N PRO A 141 14.49 -0.86 9.37
CA PRO A 141 14.76 -2.25 9.03
C PRO A 141 14.38 -3.10 10.24
N TYR A 142 13.70 -4.24 10.02
CA TYR A 142 13.53 -5.24 11.07
C TYR A 142 14.91 -5.56 11.63
N SER A 143 15.22 -5.10 12.85
CA SER A 143 16.36 -5.59 13.59
C SER A 143 15.91 -6.91 14.22
N ASP A 144 16.41 -8.03 13.71
CA ASP A 144 16.29 -9.36 14.35
C ASP A 144 17.05 -9.44 15.70
N ASP A 145 17.29 -8.31 16.36
CA ASP A 145 17.99 -8.21 17.64
C ASP A 145 16.95 -7.92 18.74
N ASP A 146 16.29 -8.98 19.22
CA ASP A 146 15.89 -9.15 20.63
C ASP A 146 15.52 -10.63 20.94
#